data_AF-A0A948WT21-F1
#
_entry.id   AF-A0A948WT21-F1
#
_cell.length_a   1.000
_cell.length_b   1.000
_cell.length_c   1.000
_cell.angle_alpha   90.00
_cell.angle_beta   90.00
_cell.angle_gamma   90.00
#
_symmetry.space_group_name_H-M   'P 1'
#
loop_
_entity.id
_entity.type
_entity.pdbx_description
1 polymer ?
#
loop_
_entity_poly.entity_id
_entity_poly.type
_entity_poly.pdbx_seq_one_letter_code
_entity_poly.pdbx_strand_id
1 'polypeptide(L)'
;PDTCPCPLSTELVQVEGEADTRCVEPSCPYQRDQRIIYFASRGGMDIEGLGERTVFALSDAGFVEDAGDIYSLTEEQLLQIEGFGKISAQKLLAGIDASRHRPLPKLLTALGVKHLGPAASESLSFAFGTLDAIACASVDDLASIDGVGGVIAASIHSWFDKPANKRLIDKLRDAGVDFGNVERTTLPQVLVGKAVVVTGTLEGFSRDEAEAAIKQRGGKSPGSVSAKTFAVVVGAEPGASKLTKAEALGVPVLDEAGFRALLETGELPA
;
A
#
# COMPACT_ATOMS: atom_id res chain seq x y z
N PRO A 1 -29.89 12.97 0.19
CA PRO A 1 -30.77 12.21 1.12
C PRO A 1 -30.24 12.45 2.53
N ASP A 2 -31.12 12.47 3.55
CA ASP A 2 -30.69 12.67 4.94
C ASP A 2 -30.38 11.35 5.65
N THR A 3 -30.91 10.24 5.13
CA THR A 3 -30.69 8.87 5.61
C THR A 3 -30.02 8.00 4.54
N CYS A 4 -29.28 6.99 4.99
CA CYS A 4 -28.62 6.03 4.12
C CYS A 4 -29.67 5.17 3.41
N PRO A 5 -29.57 4.94 2.08
CA PRO A 5 -30.54 4.12 1.35
C PRO A 5 -30.39 2.60 1.64
N CYS A 6 -29.50 2.20 2.54
CA CYS A 6 -29.39 0.82 2.97
C CYS A 6 -30.57 0.42 3.87
N PRO A 7 -30.82 -0.89 4.07
CA PRO A 7 -31.91 -1.36 4.91
C PRO A 7 -31.94 -0.80 6.35
N LEU A 8 -30.80 -0.37 6.89
CA LEU A 8 -30.70 0.20 8.24
C LEU A 8 -31.20 1.64 8.32
N SER A 9 -31.24 2.37 7.20
CA SER A 9 -31.76 3.75 7.10
C SER A 9 -31.20 4.74 8.14
N THR A 10 -29.95 4.56 8.55
CA THR A 10 -29.28 5.43 9.54
C THR A 10 -29.05 6.84 8.99
N GLU A 11 -28.99 7.83 9.87
CA GLU A 11 -28.66 9.21 9.51
C GLU A 11 -27.29 9.29 8.81
N LEU A 12 -27.22 10.07 7.73
CA LEU A 12 -25.97 10.35 7.05
C LEU A 12 -25.26 11.50 7.76
N VAL A 13 -23.97 11.32 8.02
CA VAL A 13 -23.17 12.28 8.78
C VAL A 13 -22.19 12.97 7.84
N GLN A 14 -22.19 14.31 7.85
CA GLN A 14 -21.10 15.09 7.31
C GLN A 14 -20.13 15.39 8.45
N VAL A 15 -18.94 14.79 8.40
CA VAL A 15 -17.93 15.01 9.43
C VAL A 15 -17.40 16.43 9.31
N GLU A 16 -17.18 17.11 10.44
CA GLU A 16 -16.64 18.47 10.47
C GLU A 16 -15.31 18.53 9.71
N GLY A 17 -15.22 19.44 8.74
CA GLY A 17 -14.06 19.60 7.87
C GLY A 17 -14.03 18.70 6.63
N GLU A 18 -14.99 17.79 6.46
CA GLU A 18 -15.14 16.99 5.23
C GLU A 18 -16.32 17.49 4.38
N ALA A 19 -16.14 17.55 3.05
CA ALA A 19 -17.20 17.97 2.13
C ALA A 19 -18.25 16.86 1.92
N ASP A 20 -17.86 15.60 2.11
CA ASP A 20 -18.69 14.45 1.81
C ASP A 20 -19.61 14.09 2.99
N THR A 21 -20.90 13.93 2.72
CA THR A 21 -21.85 13.28 3.65
C THR A 21 -21.81 11.76 3.42
N ARG A 22 -21.62 10.97 4.48
CA ARG A 22 -21.52 9.51 4.37
C ARG A 22 -22.21 8.77 5.50
N CYS A 23 -22.51 7.50 5.26
CA CYS A 23 -22.93 6.58 6.30
C CYS A 23 -21.73 6.26 7.21
N VAL A 24 -21.94 6.26 8.53
CA VAL A 24 -20.92 5.91 9.52
C VAL A 24 -21.27 4.66 10.32
N GLU A 25 -22.41 4.04 10.02
CA GLU A 25 -22.89 2.81 10.65
C GLU A 25 -21.95 1.63 10.31
N PRO A 26 -21.22 1.06 11.30
CA PRO A 26 -20.28 -0.04 11.04
C PRO A 26 -20.93 -1.28 10.43
N SER A 27 -22.21 -1.54 10.76
CA SER A 27 -22.98 -2.69 10.27
C SER A 27 -23.67 -2.43 8.91
N CYS A 28 -23.42 -1.28 8.27
CA CYS A 28 -24.03 -0.94 6.99
C CYS A 28 -23.65 -1.98 5.90
N PRO A 29 -24.63 -2.68 5.32
CA PRO A 29 -24.36 -3.72 4.32
C PRO A 29 -23.73 -3.15 3.05
N TYR A 30 -24.14 -1.95 2.63
CA TYR A 30 -23.53 -1.30 1.47
C TYR A 30 -22.06 -0.95 1.70
N GLN A 31 -21.67 -0.57 2.92
CA GLN A 31 -20.26 -0.36 3.22
C GLN A 31 -19.47 -1.66 3.27
N ARG A 32 -20.06 -2.73 3.81
CA ARG A 32 -19.46 -4.07 3.78
C ARG A 32 -19.18 -4.48 2.33
N ASP A 33 -20.17 -4.40 1.46
CA ASP A 33 -20.04 -4.83 0.07
C ASP A 33 -19.00 -3.96 -0.66
N GLN A 34 -19.00 -2.64 -0.44
CA GLN A 34 -17.98 -1.75 -1.00
C GLN A 34 -16.56 -2.08 -0.53
N ARG A 35 -16.37 -2.50 0.73
CA ARG A 35 -15.06 -2.96 1.22
C ARG A 35 -14.62 -4.24 0.51
N ILE A 36 -15.52 -5.20 0.31
CA ILE A 36 -15.24 -6.46 -0.41
C ILE A 36 -14.93 -6.18 -1.89
N ILE A 37 -15.71 -5.31 -2.54
CA ILE A 37 -15.48 -4.87 -3.93
C ILE A 37 -14.12 -4.20 -4.07
N TYR A 38 -13.80 -3.28 -3.16
CA TYR A 38 -12.52 -2.59 -3.19
C TYR A 38 -11.35 -3.56 -2.99
N PHE A 39 -11.49 -4.50 -2.05
CA PHE A 39 -10.51 -5.56 -1.82
C PHE A 39 -10.26 -6.39 -3.07
N ALA A 40 -11.32 -6.80 -3.78
CA ALA A 40 -11.22 -7.61 -5.00
C ALA A 40 -10.77 -6.83 -6.24
N SER A 41 -10.83 -5.49 -6.21
CA SER A 41 -10.54 -4.64 -7.37
C SER A 41 -9.11 -4.81 -7.92
N ARG A 42 -8.89 -4.37 -9.17
CA ARG A 42 -7.55 -4.32 -9.79
C ARG A 42 -6.54 -3.50 -8.95
N GLY A 43 -7.03 -2.51 -8.20
CA GLY A 43 -6.23 -1.71 -7.28
C GLY A 43 -5.78 -2.50 -6.05
N GLY A 44 -6.65 -3.37 -5.54
CA GLY A 44 -6.42 -4.27 -4.41
C GLY A 44 -5.86 -5.63 -4.83
N MET A 45 -6.54 -6.72 -4.49
CA MET A 45 -6.07 -8.09 -4.70
C MET A 45 -6.27 -8.62 -6.13
N ASP A 46 -6.90 -7.85 -7.01
CA ASP A 46 -7.05 -8.15 -8.44
C ASP A 46 -7.61 -9.56 -8.67
N ILE A 47 -8.82 -9.79 -8.12
CA ILE A 47 -9.54 -11.07 -8.20
C ILE A 47 -10.47 -11.01 -9.41
N GLU A 48 -10.04 -11.60 -10.53
CA GLU A 48 -10.85 -11.66 -11.74
C GLU A 48 -12.16 -12.45 -11.50
N GLY A 49 -13.27 -11.90 -11.98
CA GLY A 49 -14.61 -12.49 -11.82
C GLY A 49 -15.35 -12.08 -10.53
N LEU A 50 -14.66 -11.46 -9.56
CA LEU A 50 -15.27 -10.95 -8.33
C LEU A 50 -15.62 -9.46 -8.43
N GLY A 51 -16.44 -9.12 -9.43
CA GLY A 51 -16.96 -7.76 -9.62
C GLY A 51 -18.14 -7.43 -8.69
N GLU A 52 -18.60 -6.17 -8.76
CA GLU A 52 -19.70 -5.63 -7.94
C GLU A 52 -20.94 -6.54 -7.88
N ARG A 53 -21.44 -6.96 -9.04
CA ARG A 53 -22.62 -7.85 -9.12
C ARG A 53 -22.40 -9.19 -8.43
N THR A 54 -21.20 -9.75 -8.55
CA THR A 54 -20.84 -11.03 -7.91
C THR A 54 -20.78 -10.85 -6.39
N VAL A 55 -20.19 -9.77 -5.91
CA VAL A 55 -20.11 -9.49 -4.47
C VAL A 55 -21.50 -9.32 -3.85
N PHE A 56 -22.39 -8.56 -4.50
CA PHE A 56 -23.78 -8.43 -4.03
C PHE A 56 -24.47 -9.79 -3.96
N ALA A 57 -24.40 -10.59 -5.02
CA ALA A 57 -25.05 -11.90 -5.03
C ALA A 57 -24.50 -12.84 -3.94
N LEU A 58 -23.19 -12.85 -3.71
CA LEU A 58 -22.56 -13.64 -2.65
C LEU A 58 -22.97 -13.16 -1.26
N SER A 59 -23.06 -11.86 -1.05
CA SER A 59 -23.40 -11.30 0.26
C SER A 59 -24.89 -11.40 0.56
N ASP A 60 -25.76 -11.23 -0.44
CA ASP A 60 -27.20 -11.48 -0.33
C ASP A 60 -27.51 -12.95 -0.02
N ALA A 61 -26.70 -13.88 -0.54
CA ALA A 61 -26.77 -15.30 -0.21
C ALA A 61 -26.14 -15.65 1.16
N GLY A 62 -25.53 -14.67 1.86
CA GLY A 62 -24.88 -14.87 3.15
C GLY A 62 -23.56 -15.65 3.08
N PHE A 63 -22.94 -15.76 1.91
CA PHE A 63 -21.67 -16.47 1.74
C PHE A 63 -20.44 -15.62 2.07
N VAL A 64 -20.57 -14.29 2.07
CA VAL A 64 -19.49 -13.37 2.44
C VAL A 64 -19.99 -12.24 3.34
N GLU A 65 -19.31 -12.05 4.47
CA GLU A 65 -19.52 -10.95 5.40
C GLU A 65 -18.31 -10.00 5.46
N ASP A 66 -17.13 -10.50 5.11
CA ASP A 66 -15.92 -9.70 4.92
C ASP A 66 -15.03 -10.26 3.80
N ALA A 67 -13.89 -9.59 3.56
CA ALA A 67 -12.96 -10.00 2.51
C ALA A 67 -12.23 -11.32 2.79
N GLY A 68 -12.16 -11.75 4.06
CA GLY A 68 -11.56 -13.03 4.43
C GLY A 68 -12.42 -14.20 3.98
N ASP A 69 -13.74 -14.06 4.03
CA ASP A 69 -14.69 -15.13 3.64
C ASP A 69 -14.55 -15.53 2.17
N ILE A 70 -14.10 -14.62 1.31
CA ILE A 70 -13.83 -14.86 -0.11
C ILE A 70 -12.97 -16.12 -0.30
N TYR A 71 -11.97 -16.30 0.56
CA TYR A 71 -11.00 -17.39 0.44
C TYR A 71 -11.52 -18.75 0.90
N SER A 72 -12.72 -18.79 1.51
CA SER A 72 -13.42 -20.00 1.94
C SER A 72 -14.54 -20.43 0.99
N LEU A 73 -14.80 -19.66 -0.07
CA LEU A 73 -15.84 -19.97 -1.06
C LEU A 73 -15.58 -21.32 -1.75
N THR A 74 -16.65 -22.08 -1.94
CA THR A 74 -16.64 -23.40 -2.57
C THR A 74 -17.36 -23.39 -3.91
N GLU A 75 -17.05 -24.37 -4.78
CA GLU A 75 -17.74 -24.51 -6.08
C GLU A 75 -19.25 -24.70 -5.86
N GLU A 76 -19.64 -25.45 -4.83
CA GLU A 76 -21.02 -25.73 -4.47
C GLU A 76 -21.79 -24.46 -4.07
N GLN A 77 -21.16 -23.54 -3.33
CA GLN A 77 -21.77 -22.25 -2.99
C GLN A 77 -21.91 -21.38 -4.24
N LEU A 78 -20.88 -21.30 -5.07
CA LEU A 78 -20.92 -20.50 -6.30
C LEU A 78 -22.01 -20.97 -7.26
N LEU A 79 -22.25 -22.28 -7.37
CA LEU A 79 -23.31 -22.84 -8.20
C LEU A 79 -24.74 -22.54 -7.71
N GLN A 80 -24.91 -22.05 -6.47
CA GLN A 80 -26.21 -21.59 -5.97
C GLN A 80 -26.54 -20.16 -6.44
N ILE A 81 -25.56 -19.43 -6.97
CA ILE A 81 -25.72 -18.05 -7.43
C ILE A 81 -26.24 -18.02 -8.86
N GLU A 82 -27.30 -17.25 -9.10
CA GLU A 82 -27.87 -17.07 -10.44
C GLU A 82 -26.81 -16.53 -11.42
N GLY A 83 -26.69 -17.19 -12.57
CA GLY A 83 -25.72 -16.84 -13.62
C GLY A 83 -24.35 -17.50 -13.47
N PHE A 84 -24.07 -18.21 -12.37
CA PHE A 84 -22.88 -19.05 -12.27
C PHE A 84 -23.08 -20.41 -12.93
N GLY A 85 -22.20 -20.74 -13.87
CA GLY A 85 -22.01 -22.11 -14.34
C GLY A 85 -20.71 -22.70 -13.78
N LYS A 86 -20.53 -24.00 -13.96
CA LYS A 86 -19.33 -24.72 -13.49
C LYS A 86 -18.01 -24.04 -13.92
N ILE A 87 -17.93 -23.63 -15.19
CA ILE A 87 -16.72 -22.99 -15.74
C ILE A 87 -16.47 -21.62 -15.08
N SER A 88 -17.50 -20.79 -14.85
CA SER A 88 -17.31 -19.48 -14.23
C SER A 88 -16.98 -19.59 -12.75
N ALA A 89 -17.54 -20.57 -12.04
CA ALA A 89 -17.19 -20.88 -10.67
C ALA A 89 -15.72 -21.26 -10.54
N GLN A 90 -15.25 -22.19 -11.37
CA GLN A 90 -13.85 -22.63 -11.38
C GLN A 90 -12.88 -21.48 -11.71
N LYS A 91 -13.24 -20.60 -12.65
CA LYS A 91 -12.43 -19.41 -12.97
C LYS A 91 -12.32 -18.46 -11.78
N LEU A 92 -13.43 -18.20 -11.09
CA LEU A 92 -13.42 -17.36 -9.90
C LEU A 92 -12.55 -17.96 -8.79
N LEU A 93 -12.72 -19.25 -8.49
CA LEU A 93 -11.90 -19.95 -7.48
C LEU A 93 -10.40 -19.90 -7.83
N ALA A 94 -10.05 -20.08 -9.10
CA ALA A 94 -8.67 -19.93 -9.56
C ALA A 94 -8.15 -18.49 -9.40
N GLY A 95 -8.98 -17.48 -9.67
CA GLY A 95 -8.64 -16.07 -9.45
C GLY A 95 -8.43 -15.73 -7.97
N ILE A 96 -9.27 -16.28 -7.09
CA ILE A 96 -9.13 -16.16 -5.63
C ILE A 96 -7.80 -16.78 -5.19
N ASP A 97 -7.47 -17.97 -5.70
CA ASP A 97 -6.22 -18.65 -5.38
C ASP A 97 -4.98 -17.90 -5.84
N ALA A 98 -4.97 -17.44 -7.09
CA ALA A 98 -3.89 -16.61 -7.61
C ALA A 98 -3.69 -15.32 -6.78
N SER A 99 -4.76 -14.77 -6.21
CA SER A 99 -4.68 -13.54 -5.41
C SER A 99 -3.95 -13.72 -4.08
N ARG A 100 -3.83 -14.95 -3.53
CA ARG A 100 -3.10 -15.22 -2.28
C ARG A 100 -1.66 -14.75 -2.35
N HIS A 101 -1.08 -14.71 -3.55
CA HIS A 101 0.31 -14.32 -3.79
C HIS A 101 0.48 -12.88 -4.26
N ARG A 102 -0.54 -12.02 -4.11
CA ARG A 102 -0.36 -10.59 -4.44
C ARG A 102 0.66 -9.96 -3.48
N PRO A 103 1.52 -9.05 -3.97
CA PRO A 103 2.51 -8.37 -3.14
C PRO A 103 1.89 -7.62 -1.95
N LEU A 104 2.61 -7.51 -0.84
CA LEU A 104 2.16 -6.80 0.37
C LEU A 104 1.59 -5.38 0.12
N PRO A 105 2.15 -4.53 -0.78
CA PRO A 105 1.55 -3.23 -1.07
C PRO A 105 0.10 -3.30 -1.60
N LYS A 106 -0.22 -4.36 -2.36
CA LYS A 106 -1.57 -4.61 -2.88
C LYS A 106 -2.52 -5.01 -1.77
N LEU A 107 -2.08 -5.90 -0.88
CA LEU A 107 -2.84 -6.30 0.30
C LEU A 107 -3.12 -5.10 1.22
N LEU A 108 -2.10 -4.32 1.58
CA LEU A 108 -2.26 -3.12 2.43
C LEU A 108 -3.26 -2.12 1.86
N THR A 109 -3.19 -1.90 0.55
CA THR A 109 -4.14 -1.04 -0.16
C THR A 109 -5.54 -1.64 -0.10
N ALA A 110 -5.69 -2.95 -0.36
CA ALA A 110 -6.96 -3.68 -0.36
C ALA A 110 -7.67 -3.68 1.01
N LEU A 111 -6.93 -3.59 2.12
CA LEU A 111 -7.50 -3.50 3.48
C LEU A 111 -8.34 -2.23 3.70
N GLY A 112 -8.21 -1.21 2.84
CA GLY A 112 -9.06 -0.01 2.86
C GLY A 112 -8.87 0.83 4.12
N VAL A 113 -7.66 0.88 4.67
CA VAL A 113 -7.32 1.75 5.80
C VAL A 113 -7.48 3.21 5.37
N LYS A 114 -8.18 4.02 6.18
CA LYS A 114 -8.44 5.44 5.85
C LYS A 114 -7.10 6.16 5.61
N HIS A 115 -7.04 6.94 4.53
CA HIS A 115 -5.86 7.70 4.09
C HIS A 115 -4.65 6.87 3.61
N LEU A 116 -4.69 5.54 3.70
CA LEU A 116 -3.62 4.68 3.20
C LEU A 116 -3.84 4.39 1.71
N GLY A 117 -3.07 5.06 0.86
CA GLY A 117 -3.08 4.82 -0.60
C GLY A 117 -1.90 3.97 -1.08
N PRO A 118 -1.87 3.62 -2.38
CA PRO A 118 -0.85 2.74 -2.96
C PRO A 118 0.60 3.15 -2.67
N ALA A 119 0.92 4.44 -2.81
CA ALA A 119 2.29 4.93 -2.58
C ALA A 119 2.75 4.76 -1.13
N ALA A 120 1.86 5.00 -0.15
CA ALA A 120 2.17 4.80 1.26
C ALA A 120 2.25 3.30 1.60
N SER A 121 1.38 2.47 1.01
CA SER A 121 1.45 1.00 1.12
C SER A 121 2.78 0.45 0.60
N GLU A 122 3.30 0.97 -0.51
CA GLU A 122 4.63 0.63 -1.03
C GLU A 122 5.72 0.99 -0.02
N SER A 123 5.78 2.25 0.43
CA SER A 123 6.79 2.69 1.41
C SER A 123 6.79 1.85 2.69
N LEU A 124 5.60 1.56 3.23
CA LEU A 124 5.46 0.71 4.42
C LEU A 124 5.95 -0.71 4.16
N SER A 125 5.60 -1.30 3.00
CA SER A 125 6.04 -2.64 2.65
C SER A 125 7.57 -2.73 2.54
N PHE A 126 8.20 -1.72 1.93
CA PHE A 126 9.66 -1.64 1.84
C PHE A 126 10.33 -1.50 3.21
N ALA A 127 9.77 -0.68 4.11
CA ALA A 127 10.36 -0.41 5.41
C ALA A 127 10.19 -1.57 6.40
N PHE A 128 9.01 -2.20 6.44
CA PHE A 128 8.66 -3.18 7.47
C PHE A 128 8.76 -4.64 7.01
N GLY A 129 8.64 -4.89 5.70
CA GLY A 129 8.80 -6.20 5.05
C GLY A 129 7.61 -7.15 5.14
N THR A 130 6.85 -7.10 6.24
CA THR A 130 5.69 -7.97 6.50
C THR A 130 4.50 -7.19 7.05
N LEU A 131 3.29 -7.71 6.86
CA LEU A 131 2.08 -7.14 7.46
C LEU A 131 2.15 -7.14 9.00
N ASP A 132 2.70 -8.21 9.59
CA ASP A 132 2.85 -8.35 11.03
C ASP A 132 3.77 -7.28 11.62
N ALA A 133 4.87 -6.98 10.93
CA ALA A 133 5.76 -5.90 11.32
C ALA A 133 5.07 -4.54 11.32
N ILE A 134 4.21 -4.27 10.33
CA ILE A 134 3.43 -3.03 10.24
C ILE A 134 2.38 -2.98 11.35
N ALA A 135 1.69 -4.10 11.61
CA ALA A 135 0.65 -4.21 12.63
C ALA A 135 1.20 -4.02 14.05
N CYS A 136 2.46 -4.40 14.31
CA CYS A 136 3.12 -4.22 15.61
C CYS A 136 3.90 -2.90 15.74
N ALA A 137 4.05 -2.12 14.66
CA ALA A 137 4.82 -0.87 14.69
C ALA A 137 4.12 0.21 15.53
N SER A 138 4.91 1.04 16.21
CA SER A 138 4.36 2.20 16.92
C SER A 138 3.88 3.27 15.94
N VAL A 139 3.02 4.18 16.42
CA VAL A 139 2.58 5.33 15.60
C VAL A 139 3.76 6.19 15.16
N ASP A 140 4.77 6.37 16.02
CA ASP A 140 5.96 7.17 15.70
C ASP A 140 6.83 6.48 14.65
N ASP A 141 7.02 5.16 14.74
CA ASP A 141 7.76 4.38 13.73
C ASP A 141 7.06 4.46 12.37
N LEU A 142 5.73 4.29 12.33
CA LEU A 142 4.94 4.43 11.11
C LEU A 142 5.03 5.85 10.55
N ALA A 143 4.95 6.88 11.39
CA ALA A 143 5.00 8.27 10.98
C ALA A 143 6.38 8.73 10.49
N SER A 144 7.43 7.97 10.77
CA SER A 144 8.78 8.22 10.26
C SER A 144 8.93 7.85 8.77
N ILE A 145 8.00 7.05 8.23
CA ILE A 145 8.04 6.57 6.85
C ILE A 145 7.57 7.67 5.91
N ASP A 146 8.30 7.84 4.81
CA ASP A 146 7.92 8.83 3.82
C ASP A 146 6.55 8.56 3.20
N GLY A 147 5.74 9.61 3.10
CA GLY A 147 4.36 9.54 2.64
C GLY A 147 3.38 9.06 3.71
N VAL A 148 3.86 8.69 4.90
CA VAL A 148 3.06 8.29 6.05
C VAL A 148 3.17 9.37 7.12
N GLY A 149 2.29 10.39 7.03
CA GLY A 149 2.19 11.39 8.11
C GLY A 149 1.50 10.82 9.36
N GLY A 150 1.55 11.57 10.47
CA GLY A 150 0.95 11.14 11.74
C GLY A 150 -0.55 10.77 11.66
N VAL A 151 -1.32 11.40 10.78
CA VAL A 151 -2.74 11.06 10.53
C VAL A 151 -2.89 9.65 9.93
N ILE A 152 -2.03 9.30 8.97
CA ILE A 152 -2.04 7.97 8.34
C ILE A 152 -1.55 6.93 9.34
N ALA A 153 -0.47 7.21 10.06
CA ALA A 153 0.07 6.33 11.11
C ALA A 153 -0.99 6.01 12.19
N ALA A 154 -1.68 7.03 12.70
CA ALA A 154 -2.77 6.85 13.66
C ALA A 154 -3.95 6.06 13.07
N SER A 155 -4.26 6.27 11.79
CA SER A 155 -5.32 5.53 11.08
C SER A 155 -4.99 4.05 10.93
N ILE A 156 -3.72 3.72 10.62
CA ILE A 156 -3.22 2.34 10.54
C ILE A 156 -3.33 1.67 11.91
N HIS A 157 -2.77 2.29 12.95
CA HIS A 157 -2.80 1.74 14.31
C HIS A 157 -4.24 1.52 14.80
N SER A 158 -5.12 2.52 14.62
CA SER A 158 -6.54 2.40 14.98
C SER A 158 -7.27 1.32 14.19
N TRP A 159 -6.90 1.10 12.92
CA TRP A 159 -7.49 0.06 12.10
C TRP A 159 -7.11 -1.33 12.63
N PHE A 160 -5.83 -1.57 12.90
CA PHE A 160 -5.38 -2.87 13.42
C PHE A 160 -5.89 -3.17 14.82
N ASP A 161 -6.17 -2.15 15.64
CA ASP A 161 -6.67 -2.39 17.00
C ASP A 161 -8.12 -2.92 17.05
N LYS A 162 -8.92 -2.67 16.00
CA LYS A 162 -10.32 -3.08 15.94
C LYS A 162 -10.47 -4.62 15.93
N PRO A 163 -11.29 -5.22 16.81
CA PRO A 163 -11.48 -6.67 16.86
C PRO A 163 -11.97 -7.30 15.54
N ALA A 164 -12.82 -6.60 14.79
CA ALA A 164 -13.28 -7.07 13.48
C ALA A 164 -12.15 -7.19 12.46
N ASN A 165 -11.20 -6.24 12.48
CA ASN A 165 -10.07 -6.23 11.58
C ASN A 165 -9.02 -7.28 11.98
N LYS A 166 -8.81 -7.51 13.29
CA LYS A 166 -7.99 -8.62 13.77
C LYS A 166 -8.51 -9.97 13.25
N ARG A 167 -9.83 -10.21 13.36
CA ARG A 167 -10.47 -11.41 12.79
C ARG A 167 -10.31 -11.53 11.27
N LEU A 168 -10.43 -10.42 10.54
CA LEU A 168 -10.18 -10.40 9.09
C LEU A 168 -8.74 -10.84 8.79
N ILE A 169 -7.76 -10.30 9.50
CA ILE A 169 -6.35 -10.69 9.32
C ILE A 169 -6.14 -12.17 9.64
N ASP A 170 -6.77 -12.69 10.69
CA ASP A 170 -6.69 -14.12 11.02
C ASP A 170 -7.27 -15.00 9.90
N LYS A 171 -8.45 -14.65 9.37
CA LYS A 171 -9.04 -15.36 8.20
C LYS A 171 -8.11 -15.37 7.00
N LEU A 172 -7.50 -14.21 6.67
CA LEU A 172 -6.57 -14.10 5.55
C LEU A 172 -5.30 -14.95 5.78
N ARG A 173 -4.80 -14.99 7.02
CA ARG A 173 -3.65 -15.82 7.40
C ARG A 173 -3.96 -17.30 7.26
N ASP A 174 -5.09 -17.74 7.80
CA ASP A 174 -5.55 -19.14 7.73
C ASP A 174 -5.80 -19.57 6.27
N ALA A 175 -6.24 -18.64 5.43
CA ALA A 175 -6.41 -18.82 4.00
C ALA A 175 -5.09 -18.89 3.21
N GLY A 176 -3.93 -18.65 3.85
CA GLY A 176 -2.62 -18.68 3.19
C GLY A 176 -2.32 -17.46 2.32
N VAL A 177 -2.95 -16.31 2.59
CA VAL A 177 -2.61 -15.05 1.92
C VAL A 177 -1.20 -14.63 2.33
N ASP A 178 -0.38 -14.26 1.36
CA ASP A 178 0.99 -13.81 1.57
C ASP A 178 0.99 -12.43 2.25
N PHE A 179 1.58 -12.38 3.45
CA PHE A 179 1.70 -11.15 4.24
C PHE A 179 3.02 -10.43 3.98
N GLY A 180 3.68 -10.76 2.87
CA GLY A 180 5.03 -10.33 2.55
C GLY A 180 6.07 -11.21 3.24
N ASN A 181 7.17 -11.44 2.54
CA ASN A 181 8.37 -12.06 3.10
C ASN A 181 9.63 -11.26 2.81
N VAL A 182 9.49 -9.98 2.40
CA VAL A 182 10.63 -9.20 1.93
C VAL A 182 11.66 -9.20 3.03
N GLU A 183 12.80 -9.85 2.78
CA GLU A 183 13.92 -9.85 3.69
C GLU A 183 14.22 -8.39 3.99
N ARG A 184 13.99 -8.00 5.25
CA ARG A 184 14.35 -6.65 5.70
C ARG A 184 15.78 -6.46 5.29
N THR A 185 16.03 -5.41 4.51
CA THR A 185 17.39 -4.95 4.31
C THR A 185 17.98 -4.73 5.70
N THR A 186 18.97 -5.54 6.06
CA THR A 186 19.74 -5.38 7.31
C THR A 186 20.67 -4.17 7.26
N LEU A 187 20.65 -3.43 6.14
CA LEU A 187 21.45 -2.25 5.96
C LEU A 187 20.91 -1.11 6.83
N PRO A 188 21.80 -0.32 7.45
CA PRO A 188 21.44 0.87 8.19
C PRO A 188 20.53 1.81 7.39
N GLN A 189 19.43 2.26 8.00
CA GLN A 189 18.45 3.18 7.40
C GLN A 189 18.94 4.63 7.48
N VAL A 190 20.10 4.90 6.90
CA VAL A 190 20.83 6.18 7.02
C VAL A 190 20.25 7.31 6.17
N LEU A 191 19.33 7.00 5.25
CA LEU A 191 18.74 7.93 4.30
C LEU A 191 17.28 8.28 4.57
N VAL A 192 16.72 7.89 5.72
CA VAL A 192 15.33 8.22 6.09
C VAL A 192 15.06 9.73 5.95
N GLY A 193 14.01 10.06 5.21
CA GLY A 193 13.59 11.44 4.94
C GLY A 193 14.44 12.21 3.93
N LYS A 194 15.54 11.65 3.42
CA LYS A 194 16.46 12.30 2.48
C LYS A 194 16.06 11.98 1.04
N ALA A 195 15.98 13.01 0.20
CA ALA A 195 15.72 12.87 -1.23
C ALA A 195 17.02 13.01 -2.02
N VAL A 196 17.45 11.95 -2.71
CA VAL A 196 18.71 11.89 -3.46
C VAL A 196 18.39 11.73 -4.95
N VAL A 197 18.78 12.67 -5.78
CA VAL A 197 18.51 12.61 -7.23
C VAL A 197 19.74 12.06 -7.94
N VAL A 198 19.57 10.99 -8.73
CA VAL A 198 20.65 10.45 -9.57
C VAL A 198 20.56 11.01 -11.00
N THR A 199 21.70 11.42 -11.56
CA THR A 199 21.82 11.90 -12.95
C THR A 199 23.11 11.37 -13.59
N GLY A 200 22.98 10.79 -14.79
CA GLY A 200 24.08 10.09 -15.45
C GLY A 200 24.16 8.61 -15.05
N THR A 201 25.18 7.94 -15.57
CA THR A 201 25.47 6.51 -15.34
C THR A 201 26.60 6.40 -14.32
N LEU A 202 26.43 5.60 -13.27
CA LEU A 202 27.42 5.44 -12.20
C LEU A 202 28.21 4.14 -12.38
N GLU A 203 29.51 4.17 -12.10
CA GLU A 203 30.36 3.00 -12.12
C GLU A 203 29.97 2.01 -11.00
N GLY A 204 29.42 0.86 -11.41
CA GLY A 204 28.93 -0.18 -10.50
C GLY A 204 27.47 -0.05 -10.08
N PHE A 205 26.73 0.95 -10.59
CA PHE A 205 25.27 1.02 -10.44
C PHE A 205 24.62 1.44 -11.76
N SER A 206 23.73 0.60 -12.28
CA SER A 206 22.69 1.09 -13.19
C SER A 206 21.83 2.12 -12.47
N ARG A 207 21.13 2.96 -13.24
CA ARG A 207 20.23 3.96 -12.67
C ARG A 207 19.18 3.33 -11.73
N ASP A 208 18.61 2.21 -12.13
CA ASP A 208 17.59 1.51 -11.34
C ASP A 208 18.20 0.91 -10.07
N GLU A 209 19.43 0.41 -10.11
CA GLU A 209 20.15 -0.09 -8.92
C GLU A 209 20.50 1.03 -7.95
N ALA A 210 20.89 2.21 -8.45
CA ALA A 210 21.14 3.38 -7.61
C ALA A 210 19.85 3.84 -6.91
N GLU A 211 18.73 3.89 -7.64
CA GLU A 211 17.42 4.19 -7.08
C GLU A 211 17.01 3.16 -6.01
N ALA A 212 17.24 1.86 -6.28
CA ALA A 212 16.98 0.79 -5.31
C ALA A 212 17.87 0.90 -4.07
N ALA A 213 19.17 1.19 -4.22
CA ALA A 213 20.12 1.31 -3.11
C ALA A 213 19.77 2.48 -2.16
N ILE A 214 19.26 3.58 -2.72
CA ILE A 214 18.73 4.72 -1.94
C ILE A 214 17.48 4.30 -1.16
N LYS A 215 16.52 3.65 -1.85
CA LYS A 215 15.26 3.21 -1.26
C LYS A 215 15.46 2.17 -0.15
N GLN A 216 16.38 1.22 -0.34
CA GLN A 216 16.72 0.19 0.65
C GLN A 216 17.24 0.77 1.97
N ARG A 217 17.76 2.01 1.97
CA ARG A 217 18.25 2.71 3.17
C ARG A 217 17.28 3.79 3.68
N GLY A 218 16.03 3.75 3.23
CA GLY A 218 14.96 4.65 3.66
C GLY A 218 14.89 5.99 2.92
N GLY A 219 15.73 6.18 1.89
CA GLY A 219 15.78 7.40 1.10
C GLY A 219 14.79 7.43 -0.07
N LYS A 220 14.60 8.61 -0.64
CA LYS A 220 13.79 8.80 -1.86
C LYS A 220 14.69 9.08 -3.05
N SER A 221 14.36 8.57 -4.22
CA SER A 221 15.03 8.95 -5.46
C SER A 221 14.06 9.58 -6.47
N PRO A 222 13.75 10.89 -6.32
CA PRO A 222 12.86 11.58 -7.26
C PRO A 222 13.56 11.84 -8.59
N GLY A 223 12.79 11.83 -9.68
CA GLY A 223 13.32 12.08 -11.03
C GLY A 223 13.70 13.54 -11.31
N SER A 224 13.41 14.49 -10.41
CA SER A 224 13.67 15.93 -10.58
C SER A 224 14.26 16.57 -9.32
N VAL A 225 15.08 17.60 -9.52
CA VAL A 225 15.69 18.38 -8.44
C VAL A 225 14.71 19.48 -8.00
N SER A 226 14.49 19.54 -6.69
CA SER A 226 13.70 20.57 -5.98
C SER A 226 14.49 21.15 -4.79
N ALA A 227 13.98 22.21 -4.17
CA ALA A 227 14.59 22.79 -2.96
C ALA A 227 14.62 21.85 -1.75
N LYS A 228 13.87 20.74 -1.78
CA LYS A 228 13.86 19.70 -0.74
C LYS A 228 14.83 18.55 -1.04
N THR A 229 15.60 18.65 -2.12
CA THR A 229 16.58 17.62 -2.49
C THR A 229 17.76 17.69 -1.55
N PHE A 230 18.10 16.56 -0.94
CA PHE A 230 19.22 16.43 -0.01
C PHE A 230 20.56 16.43 -0.76
N ALA A 231 20.65 15.68 -1.86
CA ALA A 231 21.86 15.61 -2.68
C ALA A 231 21.53 15.26 -4.14
N VAL A 232 22.37 15.68 -5.07
CA VAL A 232 22.35 15.24 -6.47
C VAL A 232 23.62 14.44 -6.76
N VAL A 233 23.47 13.19 -7.18
CA VAL A 233 24.58 12.30 -7.53
C VAL A 233 24.79 12.34 -9.03
N VAL A 234 26.03 12.65 -9.43
CA VAL A 234 26.42 12.88 -10.82
C VAL A 234 27.36 11.76 -11.28
N GLY A 235 26.91 10.99 -12.25
CA GLY A 235 27.71 10.00 -12.97
C GLY A 235 28.11 10.49 -14.36
N ALA A 236 28.65 9.58 -15.17
CA ALA A 236 28.98 9.83 -16.57
C ALA A 236 27.74 10.25 -17.38
N GLU A 237 27.92 11.20 -18.30
CA GLU A 237 26.85 11.77 -19.14
C GLU A 237 25.63 12.30 -18.37
N PRO A 238 25.81 13.25 -17.44
CA PRO A 238 24.72 13.74 -16.62
C PRO A 238 23.75 14.61 -17.43
N GLY A 239 22.46 14.53 -17.07
CA GLY A 239 21.46 15.43 -17.62
C GLY A 239 21.71 16.88 -17.19
N ALA A 240 22.04 17.74 -18.16
CA ALA A 240 22.35 19.16 -17.93
C ALA A 240 21.27 19.91 -17.12
N SER A 241 19.99 19.58 -17.33
CA SER A 241 18.87 20.21 -16.65
C SER A 241 18.79 19.96 -15.14
N LYS A 242 19.36 18.85 -14.65
CA LYS A 242 19.40 18.52 -13.22
C LYS A 242 20.57 19.21 -12.52
N LEU A 243 21.74 19.25 -13.18
CA LEU A 243 22.93 19.97 -12.71
C LEU A 243 22.65 21.46 -12.53
N THR A 244 22.12 22.12 -13.57
CA THR A 244 21.79 23.55 -13.51
C THR A 244 20.76 23.86 -12.41
N LYS A 245 19.79 22.94 -12.18
CA LYS A 245 18.83 23.09 -11.08
C LYS A 245 19.45 22.89 -9.70
N ALA A 246 20.39 21.95 -9.56
CA ALA A 246 21.12 21.73 -8.32
C ALA A 246 21.92 22.97 -7.92
N GLU A 247 22.67 23.52 -8.87
CA GLU A 247 23.45 24.76 -8.70
C GLU A 247 22.55 25.95 -8.34
N ALA A 248 21.45 26.14 -9.08
CA ALA A 248 20.52 27.25 -8.84
C ALA A 248 19.82 27.18 -7.46
N LEU A 249 19.64 25.99 -6.92
CA LEU A 249 18.96 25.75 -5.64
C LEU A 249 19.96 25.53 -4.48
N GLY A 250 21.27 25.57 -4.74
CA GLY A 250 22.31 25.32 -3.73
C GLY A 250 22.30 23.89 -3.18
N VAL A 251 21.81 22.92 -3.96
CA VAL A 251 21.77 21.51 -3.54
C VAL A 251 23.16 20.89 -3.73
N PRO A 252 23.72 20.20 -2.72
CA PRO A 252 25.01 19.53 -2.82
C PRO A 252 25.07 18.53 -3.97
N VAL A 253 26.18 18.59 -4.73
CA VAL A 253 26.46 17.69 -5.85
C VAL A 253 27.55 16.71 -5.45
N LEU A 254 27.27 15.42 -5.58
CA LEU A 254 28.16 14.33 -5.20
C LEU A 254 28.61 13.56 -6.45
N ASP A 255 29.86 13.10 -6.42
CA ASP A 255 30.35 12.10 -7.35
C ASP A 255 30.04 10.68 -6.84
N GLU A 256 30.56 9.67 -7.53
CA GLU A 256 30.37 8.26 -7.18
C GLU A 256 30.95 7.88 -5.81
N ALA A 257 32.08 8.49 -5.44
CA ALA A 257 32.69 8.25 -4.13
C ALA A 257 31.81 8.84 -3.02
N GLY A 258 31.30 10.06 -3.24
CA GLY A 258 30.34 10.70 -2.36
C GLY A 258 29.02 9.94 -2.25
N PHE A 259 28.57 9.30 -3.33
CA PHE A 259 27.36 8.46 -3.29
C PHE A 259 27.55 7.22 -2.42
N ARG A 260 28.70 6.53 -2.53
CA ARG A 260 29.00 5.39 -1.66
C ARG A 260 29.07 5.79 -0.20
N ALA A 261 29.77 6.88 0.11
CA ALA A 261 29.84 7.42 1.47
C ALA A 261 28.44 7.78 2.00
N LEU A 262 27.62 8.44 1.17
CA LEU A 262 26.24 8.78 1.52
C LEU A 262 25.39 7.53 1.80
N LEU A 263 25.56 6.45 1.04
CA LEU A 263 24.87 5.18 1.29
C LEU A 263 25.37 4.48 2.57
N GLU A 264 26.61 4.71 3.00
CA GLU A 264 27.15 4.08 4.21
C GLU A 264 26.81 4.86 5.48
N THR A 265 26.94 6.19 5.46
CA THR A 265 26.85 7.04 6.66
C THR A 265 25.57 7.87 6.70
N GLY A 266 24.94 8.11 5.54
CA GLY A 266 23.85 9.06 5.40
C GLY A 266 24.28 10.52 5.40
N GLU A 267 25.58 10.81 5.53
CA GLU A 267 26.10 12.17 5.62
C GLU A 267 26.64 12.62 4.27
N LEU A 268 26.64 13.94 4.04
CA LEU A 268 27.32 14.51 2.89
C LEU A 268 28.83 14.47 3.16
N PRO A 269 29.66 14.03 2.20
CA PRO A 269 31.11 14.15 2.33
C PRO A 269 31.51 15.62 2.50
N ALA A 270 32.50 15.83 3.37
CA ALA A 270 33.04 17.15 3.71
C ALA A 270 33.80 17.80 2.55
#